data_AF-X1V7S2-F1
#
_entry.id   AF-X1V7S2-F1
#
_cell.length_a   1.000
_cell.length_b   1.000
_cell.length_c   1.000
_cell.angle_alpha   90.00
_cell.angle_beta   90.00
_cell.angle_gamma   90.00
#
_symmetry.space_group_name_H-M   'P 1'
#
loop_
_entity.id
_entity.type
_entity.pdbx_description
1 polymer ?
#
loop_
_entity_poly.entity_id
_entity_poly.type
_entity_poly.pdbx_seq_one_letter_code
_entity_poly.pdbx_strand_id
1 'polypeptide(L)'
;MIRRSSIVERETKETKVKIRIDLDGEGYSEIDTSYPFLDHMLSLFSYHGFFDMEVLAKGDIEVDYHHLVEDVGICLGKALRKALGNKKGIRRYGNCFIPMDETLTQVVIDISGRPLFIFNLFPKVKKESSELEVFKEFFRGFSSHSGIT
;
A
#
# COMPACT_ATOMS: atom_id res chain seq x y z
N MET A 1 9.01 -19.54 14.82
CA MET A 1 8.76 -19.14 13.42
C MET A 1 9.76 -18.07 13.04
N ILE A 2 10.22 -18.02 11.78
CA ILE A 2 10.96 -16.87 11.27
C ILE A 2 9.97 -15.71 11.13
N ARG A 3 10.30 -14.55 11.69
CA ARG A 3 9.47 -13.34 11.66
C ARG A 3 9.28 -12.85 10.22
N ARG A 4 8.04 -12.59 9.79
CA ARG A 4 7.73 -12.12 8.43
C ARG A 4 7.88 -10.60 8.34
N SER A 5 9.12 -10.15 8.39
CA SER A 5 9.47 -8.73 8.35
C SER A 5 10.42 -8.39 7.22
N SER A 6 10.39 -7.14 6.76
CA SER A 6 11.37 -6.65 5.79
C SER A 6 11.61 -5.15 5.88
N ILE A 7 12.70 -4.72 5.25
CA ILE A 7 13.04 -3.32 5.01
C ILE A 7 13.37 -3.13 3.53
N VAL A 8 12.87 -2.03 2.96
CA VAL A 8 13.09 -1.58 1.59
C VAL A 8 13.42 -0.10 1.61
N GLU A 9 14.45 0.28 0.87
CA GLU A 9 14.84 1.67 0.65
C GLU A 9 14.95 1.89 -0.87
N ARG A 10 14.48 3.05 -1.33
CA ARG A 10 14.54 3.48 -2.73
C ARG A 10 14.74 4.98 -2.78
N GLU A 11 15.62 5.41 -3.67
CA GLU A 11 15.91 6.82 -3.91
C GLU A 11 15.97 7.04 -5.43
N THR A 12 15.27 8.07 -5.90
CA THR A 12 15.30 8.56 -7.28
C THR A 12 15.62 10.05 -7.28
N LYS A 13 15.43 10.73 -8.42
CA LYS A 13 15.57 12.19 -8.48
C LYS A 13 14.36 12.89 -7.85
N GLU A 14 13.22 12.22 -7.88
CA GLU A 14 11.91 12.73 -7.47
C GLU A 14 11.62 12.39 -6.00
N THR A 15 11.97 11.18 -5.54
CA THR A 15 11.60 10.70 -4.20
C THR A 15 12.70 9.97 -3.45
N LYS A 16 12.54 9.93 -2.12
CA LYS A 16 13.30 9.07 -1.20
C LYS A 16 12.32 8.37 -0.27
N VAL A 17 12.27 7.05 -0.34
CA VAL A 17 11.29 6.22 0.38
C VAL A 17 12.00 5.10 1.13
N LYS A 18 11.67 4.96 2.42
CA LYS A 18 12.10 3.88 3.29
C LYS A 18 10.88 3.29 3.99
N ILE A 19 10.70 1.98 3.85
CA ILE A 19 9.61 1.23 4.47
C ILE A 19 10.16 0.03 5.21
N ARG A 20 9.82 -0.08 6.49
CA ARG A 20 9.93 -1.30 7.29
C ARG A 20 8.53 -1.82 7.56
N ILE A 21 8.34 -3.12 7.41
CA ILE A 21 7.06 -3.79 7.70
C ILE A 21 7.30 -5.11 8.43
N ASP A 22 6.43 -5.40 9.39
CA ASP A 22 6.23 -6.72 9.99
C ASP A 22 4.79 -7.19 9.75
N LEU A 23 4.63 -8.35 9.11
CA LEU A 23 3.32 -8.90 8.77
C LEU A 23 2.64 -9.63 9.94
N ASP A 24 3.36 -9.86 11.04
CA ASP A 24 2.90 -10.53 12.25
C ASP A 24 2.92 -9.55 13.45
N GLY A 25 2.49 -8.30 13.22
CA GLY A 25 2.52 -7.21 14.20
C GLY A 25 1.23 -7.08 15.02
N GLU A 26 1.10 -5.94 15.70
CA GLU A 26 -0.08 -5.56 16.49
C GLU A 26 -0.80 -4.32 15.92
N GLY A 27 -0.26 -3.71 14.86
CA GLY A 27 -0.83 -2.53 14.21
C GLY A 27 -0.16 -1.22 14.63
N TYR A 28 1.10 -1.27 15.09
CA TYR A 28 1.86 -0.06 15.42
C TYR A 28 2.40 0.61 14.15
N SER A 29 2.29 1.93 14.06
CA SER A 29 2.82 2.67 12.91
C SER A 29 3.55 3.96 13.28
N GLU A 30 4.69 4.19 12.65
CA GLU A 30 5.39 5.47 12.59
C GLU A 30 5.50 5.90 11.12
N ILE A 31 4.74 6.91 10.71
CA ILE A 31 4.58 7.28 9.30
C ILE A 31 4.79 8.78 9.14
N ASP A 32 5.71 9.14 8.25
CA ASP A 32 5.97 10.50 7.79
C ASP A 32 6.28 10.46 6.29
N THR A 33 5.28 10.76 5.45
CA THR A 33 5.44 10.90 4.00
C THR A 33 5.47 12.34 3.52
N SER A 34 5.44 13.34 4.42
CA SER A 34 5.17 14.75 4.08
C SER A 34 3.82 14.98 3.36
N TYR A 35 2.91 13.99 3.39
CA TYR A 35 1.56 14.07 2.83
C TYR A 35 0.54 13.53 3.84
N PRO A 36 -0.07 14.40 4.68
CA PRO A 36 -0.84 13.97 5.85
C PRO A 36 -2.01 13.02 5.54
N PHE A 37 -2.63 13.13 4.37
CA PHE A 37 -3.70 12.22 3.99
C PHE A 37 -3.18 10.81 3.70
N LEU A 38 -2.03 10.69 3.03
CA LEU A 38 -1.38 9.39 2.83
C LEU A 38 -0.91 8.80 4.17
N ASP A 39 -0.38 9.62 5.07
CA ASP A 39 0.01 9.19 6.42
C ASP A 39 -1.19 8.56 7.15
N HIS A 40 -2.35 9.22 7.09
CA HIS A 40 -3.59 8.71 7.66
C HIS A 40 -4.00 7.37 7.03
N MET A 41 -4.01 7.26 5.69
CA MET A 41 -4.37 6.02 5.01
C MET A 41 -3.45 4.85 5.35
N LEU A 42 -2.14 5.09 5.45
CA LEU A 42 -1.17 4.06 5.84
C LEU A 42 -1.30 3.67 7.32
N SER A 43 -1.67 4.60 8.20
CA SER A 43 -1.92 4.28 9.62
C SER A 43 -3.13 3.35 9.78
N LEU A 44 -4.21 3.58 9.01
CA LEU A 44 -5.36 2.70 8.97
C LEU A 44 -5.02 1.32 8.39
N PHE A 45 -4.19 1.28 7.34
CA PHE A 45 -3.71 0.03 6.76
C PHE A 45 -2.90 -0.81 7.75
N SER A 46 -2.02 -0.16 8.54
CA SER A 46 -1.26 -0.81 9.62
C SER A 46 -2.20 -1.32 10.72
N TYR A 47 -3.07 -0.46 11.25
CA TYR A 47 -3.97 -0.78 12.35
C TYR A 47 -4.93 -1.93 12.02
N HIS A 48 -5.64 -1.86 10.89
CA HIS A 48 -6.62 -2.88 10.51
C HIS A 48 -5.98 -4.14 9.90
N GLY A 49 -4.76 -4.03 9.40
CA GLY A 49 -3.97 -5.15 8.88
C GLY A 49 -3.20 -5.93 9.95
N PHE A 50 -3.11 -5.41 11.17
CA PHE A 50 -2.20 -5.90 12.23
C PHE A 50 -0.74 -5.94 11.75
N PHE A 51 -0.34 -4.92 10.99
CA PHE A 51 1.04 -4.77 10.52
C PHE A 51 1.76 -3.75 11.37
N ASP A 52 2.97 -4.05 11.82
CA ASP A 52 3.83 -3.00 12.38
C ASP A 52 4.63 -2.35 11.24
N MET A 53 4.55 -1.03 11.12
CA MET A 53 5.08 -0.29 9.97
C MET A 53 5.86 0.96 10.37
N GLU A 54 7.02 1.15 9.74
CA GLU A 54 7.70 2.45 9.71
C GLU A 54 7.78 2.91 8.25
N VAL A 55 7.31 4.12 7.96
CA VAL A 55 7.34 4.71 6.63
C VAL A 55 7.94 6.10 6.72
N LEU A 56 9.09 6.30 6.07
CA LEU A 56 9.69 7.61 5.87
C LEU A 56 9.76 7.87 4.37
N ALA A 57 9.03 8.88 3.91
CA ALA A 57 9.01 9.24 2.50
C ALA A 57 9.05 10.75 2.31
N LYS A 58 9.83 11.19 1.31
CA LYS A 58 9.84 12.57 0.82
C LYS A 58 9.84 12.55 -0.70
N GLY A 59 9.19 13.54 -1.30
CA GLY A 59 9.10 13.69 -2.74
C GLY A 59 9.06 15.15 -3.15
N ASP A 60 9.05 15.37 -4.46
CA ASP A 60 8.89 16.66 -5.15
C ASP A 60 7.44 17.19 -5.09
N ILE A 61 6.90 17.30 -3.89
CA ILE A 61 5.49 17.68 -3.62
C ILE A 61 5.13 19.09 -4.13
N GLU A 62 6.12 19.91 -4.47
CA GLU A 62 5.88 21.21 -5.12
C GLU A 62 5.41 21.07 -6.58
N VAL A 63 5.65 19.90 -7.21
CA VAL A 63 5.15 19.57 -8.55
C VAL A 63 3.73 19.02 -8.41
N ASP A 64 3.60 17.85 -7.80
CA ASP A 64 2.35 17.23 -7.33
C ASP A 64 2.67 16.04 -6.40
N TYR A 65 1.64 15.30 -5.96
CA TYR A 65 1.80 14.13 -5.09
C TYR A 65 2.00 12.80 -5.85
N HIS A 66 1.99 12.81 -7.18
CA HIS A 66 1.96 11.59 -8.00
C HIS A 66 3.18 10.72 -7.75
N HIS A 67 4.39 11.27 -7.90
CA HIS A 67 5.63 10.51 -7.72
C HIS A 67 5.75 9.95 -6.31
N LEU A 68 5.46 10.77 -5.29
CA LEU A 68 5.51 10.35 -3.89
C LEU A 68 4.57 9.17 -3.63
N VAL A 69 3.31 9.28 -4.04
CA VAL A 69 2.28 8.26 -3.75
C VAL A 69 2.55 6.98 -4.55
N GLU A 70 2.94 7.08 -5.83
CA GLU A 70 3.34 5.93 -6.65
C GLU A 70 4.54 5.19 -6.00
N ASP A 71 5.59 5.92 -5.64
CA ASP A 71 6.82 5.33 -5.13
C ASP A 71 6.68 4.70 -3.74
N VAL A 72 5.80 5.25 -2.90
CA VAL A 72 5.39 4.60 -1.65
C VAL A 72 4.67 3.28 -1.95
N GLY A 73 3.75 3.26 -2.92
CA GLY A 73 3.06 2.04 -3.37
C GLY A 73 4.04 0.97 -3.87
N ILE A 74 5.01 1.36 -4.71
CA ILE A 74 6.09 0.50 -5.20
C ILE A 74 6.90 -0.10 -4.05
N CYS A 75 7.36 0.74 -3.11
CA CYS A 75 8.19 0.30 -2.00
C CYS A 75 7.42 -0.62 -1.04
N LEU A 76 6.16 -0.31 -0.78
CA LEU A 76 5.30 -1.13 0.07
C LEU A 76 5.06 -2.51 -0.58
N GLY A 77 4.82 -2.55 -1.90
CA GLY A 77 4.69 -3.80 -2.64
C GLY A 77 5.96 -4.66 -2.56
N LYS A 78 7.14 -4.06 -2.74
CA LYS A 78 8.44 -4.74 -2.58
C LYS A 78 8.64 -5.26 -1.15
N ALA A 79 8.31 -4.46 -0.14
CA ALA A 79 8.43 -4.82 1.26
C ALA A 79 7.52 -6.01 1.60
N LEU A 80 6.26 -5.97 1.18
CA LEU A 80 5.31 -7.06 1.35
C LEU A 80 5.81 -8.36 0.71
N ARG A 81 6.28 -8.30 -0.55
CA ARG A 81 6.82 -9.49 -1.25
C ARG A 81 8.00 -10.10 -0.51
N LYS A 82 8.91 -9.27 -0.01
CA LYS A 82 10.09 -9.71 0.74
C LYS A 82 9.69 -10.34 2.07
N ALA A 83 8.77 -9.74 2.80
CA ALA A 83 8.28 -10.24 4.08
C ALA A 83 7.46 -11.55 3.94
N LEU A 84 6.72 -11.73 2.84
CA LEU A 84 5.97 -12.97 2.55
C LEU A 84 6.86 -14.18 2.24
N GLY A 85 8.13 -13.97 1.85
CA GLY A 85 9.08 -15.04 1.56
C GLY A 85 8.57 -16.06 0.53
N ASN A 86 8.57 -17.35 0.90
CA ASN A 86 8.17 -18.45 0.01
C ASN A 86 6.65 -18.68 -0.08
N LYS A 87 5.84 -17.91 0.66
CA LYS A 87 4.37 -17.97 0.65
C LYS A 87 3.78 -19.35 1.02
N LYS A 88 4.54 -20.25 1.65
CA LYS A 88 4.03 -21.57 2.06
C LYS A 88 3.23 -21.45 3.36
N GLY A 89 2.10 -22.14 3.43
CA GLY A 89 1.27 -22.23 4.65
C GLY A 89 0.37 -21.01 4.93
N ILE A 90 0.30 -20.04 4.03
CA ILE A 90 -0.63 -18.91 4.15
C ILE A 90 -2.02 -19.26 3.58
N ARG A 91 -3.04 -18.51 3.99
CA ARG A 91 -4.41 -18.64 3.42
C ARG A 91 -4.49 -18.35 1.92
N ARG A 92 -3.56 -17.56 1.39
CA ARG A 92 -3.42 -17.10 0.00
C ARG A 92 -4.53 -16.16 -0.49
N TYR A 93 -5.79 -16.53 -0.27
CA TYR A 93 -6.95 -15.73 -0.65
C TYR A 93 -7.51 -14.98 0.57
N GLY A 94 -7.99 -13.76 0.34
CA GLY A 94 -8.69 -12.97 1.34
C GLY A 94 -9.69 -12.02 0.69
N ASN A 95 -10.76 -11.71 1.40
CA ASN A 95 -11.70 -10.67 1.00
C ASN A 95 -12.21 -9.94 2.24
N CYS A 96 -12.58 -8.67 2.06
CA CYS A 96 -13.18 -7.86 3.12
C CYS A 96 -14.16 -6.86 2.52
N PHE A 97 -15.21 -6.54 3.29
CA PHE A 97 -16.12 -5.44 3.04
C PHE A 97 -15.95 -4.43 4.17
N ILE A 98 -15.70 -3.18 3.84
CA ILE A 98 -15.51 -2.10 4.81
C ILE A 98 -16.52 -0.97 4.51
N PRO A 99 -17.46 -0.70 5.43
CA PRO A 99 -18.32 0.48 5.34
C PRO A 99 -17.65 1.71 5.98
N MET A 100 -17.95 2.89 5.44
CA MET A 100 -17.67 4.19 6.06
C MET A 100 -18.79 5.16 5.64
N ASP A 101 -19.62 5.54 6.60
CA ASP A 101 -20.86 6.31 6.38
C ASP A 101 -21.73 5.70 5.25
N GLU A 102 -22.04 6.44 4.19
CA GLU A 102 -22.81 5.96 3.04
C GLU A 102 -22.01 5.07 2.06
N THR A 103 -20.69 4.98 2.24
CA THR A 103 -19.79 4.27 1.33
C THR A 103 -19.56 2.83 1.77
N LEU A 104 -19.56 1.90 0.81
CA LEU A 104 -19.18 0.50 1.01
C LEU A 104 -18.12 0.09 -0.02
N THR A 105 -16.98 -0.39 0.46
CA THR A 105 -15.89 -0.89 -0.39
C THR A 105 -15.65 -2.38 -0.17
N GLN A 106 -15.38 -3.12 -1.26
CA GLN A 106 -14.94 -4.51 -1.22
C GLN A 106 -13.52 -4.62 -1.77
N VAL A 107 -12.66 -5.37 -1.06
CA VAL A 107 -11.32 -5.76 -1.54
C VAL A 107 -11.23 -7.29 -1.57
N VAL A 108 -10.64 -7.82 -2.63
CA VAL A 108 -10.35 -9.26 -2.80
C VAL A 108 -8.89 -9.39 -3.23
N ILE A 109 -8.17 -10.33 -2.62
CA ILE A 109 -6.73 -10.51 -2.80
C ILE A 109 -6.42 -11.98 -3.10
N ASP A 110 -5.57 -12.24 -4.11
CA ASP A 110 -4.86 -13.52 -4.33
C ASP A 110 -3.34 -13.30 -4.31
N ILE A 111 -2.67 -13.87 -3.31
CA ILE A 111 -1.21 -13.87 -3.19
C ILE A 111 -0.61 -14.90 -4.17
N SER A 112 -0.72 -14.59 -5.47
CA SER A 112 -0.57 -15.53 -6.57
C SER A 112 0.81 -15.55 -7.22
N GLY A 113 1.59 -14.48 -7.04
CA GLY A 113 2.78 -14.23 -7.86
C GLY A 113 2.49 -13.62 -9.23
N ARG A 114 1.21 -13.36 -9.57
CA ARG A 114 0.77 -12.75 -10.82
C ARG A 114 0.22 -11.36 -10.52
N PRO A 115 0.93 -10.28 -10.90
CA PRO A 115 0.45 -8.93 -10.64
C PRO A 115 -0.78 -8.63 -11.50
N LEU A 116 -1.84 -8.15 -10.85
CA LEU A 116 -3.03 -7.63 -11.51
C LEU A 116 -3.70 -6.64 -10.55
N PHE A 117 -4.28 -5.57 -11.08
CA PHE A 117 -5.07 -4.64 -10.29
C PHE A 117 -6.31 -4.24 -11.08
N ILE A 118 -7.47 -4.41 -10.46
CA ILE A 118 -8.77 -4.03 -11.02
C ILE A 118 -9.40 -3.05 -10.04
N PHE A 119 -9.74 -1.87 -10.54
CA PHE A 119 -10.36 -0.82 -9.76
C PHE A 119 -11.72 -0.44 -10.33
N ASN A 120 -12.77 -0.80 -9.61
CA ASN A 120 -14.16 -0.57 -10.00
C ASN A 120 -14.74 0.57 -9.17
N LEU A 121 -15.13 1.65 -9.84
CA LEU A 121 -15.80 2.80 -9.24
C LEU A 121 -17.08 3.12 -10.00
N PHE A 122 -18.05 3.71 -9.30
CA PHE A 122 -19.23 4.26 -9.96
C PHE A 122 -18.83 5.40 -10.92
N PRO A 123 -19.45 5.52 -12.11
CA PRO A 123 -19.06 6.52 -13.12
C PRO A 123 -19.03 7.96 -12.62
N LYS A 124 -19.90 8.31 -11.66
CA LYS A 124 -19.96 9.66 -11.07
C LYS A 124 -18.70 9.98 -10.26
N VAL A 125 -18.30 9.07 -9.37
CA VAL A 125 -17.08 9.20 -8.54
C VAL A 125 -15.82 9.32 -9.40
N LYS A 126 -15.76 8.56 -10.50
CA LYS A 126 -14.61 8.56 -11.42
C LYS A 126 -14.35 9.91 -12.10
N LYS A 127 -15.38 10.72 -12.34
CA LYS A 127 -15.24 12.00 -13.05
C LYS A 127 -14.74 13.14 -12.16
N GLU A 128 -14.85 13.00 -10.85
CA GLU A 128 -14.80 14.13 -9.91
C GLU A 128 -13.51 14.17 -9.07
N SER A 129 -12.58 13.22 -9.19
CA SER A 129 -11.47 13.09 -8.24
C SER A 129 -10.11 12.82 -8.90
N SER A 130 -9.25 13.85 -8.91
CA SER A 130 -7.83 13.73 -9.23
C SER A 130 -7.06 12.89 -8.21
N GLU A 131 -7.42 12.98 -6.93
CA GLU A 131 -6.82 12.21 -5.84
C GLU A 131 -7.01 10.69 -6.04
N LEU A 132 -8.18 10.25 -6.53
CA LEU A 132 -8.43 8.84 -6.81
C LEU A 132 -7.54 8.28 -7.92
N GLU A 133 -7.18 9.10 -8.91
CA GLU A 133 -6.23 8.66 -9.95
C GLU A 133 -4.82 8.49 -9.37
N VAL A 134 -4.40 9.35 -8.42
CA VAL A 134 -3.12 9.19 -7.72
C VAL A 134 -3.10 7.91 -6.86
N PHE A 135 -4.16 7.64 -6.10
CA PHE A 135 -4.25 6.40 -5.31
C PHE A 135 -4.36 5.13 -6.17
N LYS A 136 -4.93 5.24 -7.36
CA LYS A 136 -4.95 4.13 -8.32
C LYS A 136 -3.54 3.77 -8.80
N GLU A 137 -2.65 4.76 -8.98
CA GLU A 137 -1.24 4.48 -9.27
C GLU A 137 -0.51 3.88 -8.06
N PHE A 138 -0.85 4.29 -6.82
CA PHE A 138 -0.37 3.60 -5.61
C PHE A 138 -0.71 2.10 -5.65
N PHE A 139 -1.97 1.74 -5.88
CA PHE A 139 -2.40 0.34 -5.89
C PHE A 139 -1.85 -0.44 -7.08
N ARG A 140 -1.67 0.20 -8.23
CA ARG A 140 -0.99 -0.39 -9.40
C ARG A 140 0.48 -0.66 -9.09
N GLY A 141 1.18 0.29 -8.47
CA GLY A 141 2.56 0.14 -8.01
C GLY A 141 2.69 -0.99 -6.99
N PHE A 142 1.79 -1.03 -6.01
CA PHE A 142 1.74 -2.05 -4.97
C PHE A 142 1.52 -3.46 -5.52
N SER A 143 0.47 -3.69 -6.32
CA SER A 143 0.15 -5.00 -6.91
C SER A 143 1.27 -5.50 -7.83
N SER A 144 1.81 -4.61 -8.67
CA SER A 144 2.90 -4.92 -9.60
C SER A 144 4.15 -5.41 -8.90
N HIS A 145 4.52 -4.76 -7.79
CA HIS A 145 5.76 -5.07 -7.08
C HIS A 145 5.60 -6.13 -5.98
N SER A 146 4.41 -6.29 -5.43
CA SER A 146 4.09 -7.40 -4.53
C SER A 146 3.90 -8.74 -5.28
N GLY A 147 3.49 -8.68 -6.54
CA GLY A 147 3.10 -9.85 -7.34
C GLY A 147 1.79 -10.45 -6.84
N ILE A 148 0.84 -9.60 -6.50
CA ILE A 148 -0.47 -9.95 -5.96
C ILE A 148 -1.55 -9.50 -6.96
N THR A 149 -2.64 -10.25 -7.01
CA THR A 149 -3.88 -9.87 -7.70
C THR A 149 -4.85 -9.27 -6.69
#